data_AF-A0A2C9D0K0-F1
#
_entry.id   AF-A0A2C9D0K0-F1
#
_cell.length_a   1.000
_cell.length_b   1.000
_cell.length_c   1.000
_cell.angle_alpha   90.00
_cell.angle_beta   90.00
_cell.angle_gamma   90.00
#
_symmetry.space_group_name_H-M   'P 1'
#
loop_
_entity.id
_entity.type
_entity.pdbx_description
1 polymer ?
#
loop_
_entity_poly.entity_id
_entity_poly.type
_entity_poly.pdbx_seq_one_letter_code
_entity_poly.pdbx_strand_id
1 'polypeptide(L)'
;MSVCRVLTGLYLLLCLVSLVLVPLNAAGAFGMEPDPLSGVFAYFLSLPWCLIAFHFVGDPSLASALLVAAISMGLNAFLLHAHCRKFARISAAEK
;
A
#
# COMPACT_ATOMS: atom_id res chain seq x y z
N MET A 1 -1.29 3.39 22.78
CA MET A 1 -0.64 2.29 22.02
C MET A 1 -1.58 1.57 21.04
N SER A 2 -2.87 1.36 21.36
CA SER A 2 -3.78 0.59 20.50
C SER A 2 -4.13 1.27 19.17
N VAL A 3 -4.37 2.59 19.15
CA VAL A 3 -4.78 3.32 17.93
C VAL A 3 -3.75 3.19 16.80
N CYS A 4 -2.47 3.46 17.09
CA CYS A 4 -1.38 3.28 16.12
C CYS A 4 -1.34 1.87 15.53
N ARG A 5 -1.48 0.84 16.38
CA ARG A 5 -1.45 -0.56 15.95
C ARG A 5 -2.65 -0.91 15.08
N VAL A 6 -3.84 -0.41 15.44
CA VAL A 6 -5.07 -0.58 14.66
C VAL A 6 -4.94 0.11 13.30
N LEU A 7 -4.47 1.36 13.25
CA LEU A 7 -4.28 2.10 12.00
C LEU A 7 -3.27 1.41 11.08
N THR A 8 -2.11 0.99 11.60
CA THR A 8 -1.12 0.26 10.80
C THR A 8 -1.66 -1.09 10.32
N GLY A 9 -2.41 -1.81 11.17
CA GLY A 9 -3.03 -3.08 10.80
C GLY A 9 -4.08 -2.93 9.70
N LEU A 10 -4.98 -1.95 9.84
CA LEU A 10 -5.99 -1.63 8.83
C LEU A 10 -5.35 -1.21 7.50
N TYR A 11 -4.33 -0.35 7.56
CA TYR A 11 -3.58 0.06 6.36
C TYR A 11 -2.97 -1.14 5.64
N LEU A 12 -2.26 -2.01 6.36
CA LEU A 12 -1.66 -3.22 5.78
C LEU A 12 -2.71 -4.16 5.19
N LEU A 13 -3.84 -4.34 5.86
CA LEU A 13 -4.94 -5.15 5.35
C LEU A 13 -5.46 -4.60 4.01
N LEU A 14 -5.72 -3.29 3.94
CA LEU A 14 -6.18 -2.63 2.71
C LEU A 14 -5.15 -2.75 1.58
N CYS A 15 -3.86 -2.60 1.89
CA CYS A 15 -2.78 -2.81 0.92
C CYS A 15 -2.77 -4.23 0.36
N LEU A 16 -2.86 -5.25 1.22
CA LEU A 16 -2.87 -6.65 0.79
C LEU A 16 -4.10 -6.97 -0.05
N VAL A 17 -5.29 -6.56 0.40
CA VAL A 17 -6.54 -6.74 -0.35
C VAL A 17 -6.43 -6.07 -1.72
N SER A 18 -5.94 -4.84 -1.77
CA SER A 18 -5.79 -4.12 -3.02
C SER A 18 -4.79 -4.79 -3.97
N LEU A 19 -3.65 -5.27 -3.48
CA LEU A 19 -2.64 -5.94 -4.31
C LEU A 19 -3.12 -7.29 -4.86
N VAL A 20 -4.01 -7.97 -4.15
CA VAL A 20 -4.62 -9.24 -4.59
C VAL A 20 -5.77 -9.00 -5.55
N LEU A 21 -6.60 -7.96 -5.32
CA LEU A 21 -7.74 -7.65 -6.18
C LEU A 21 -7.34 -7.32 -7.62
N VAL A 22 -6.25 -6.59 -7.80
CA VAL A 22 -5.78 -6.18 -9.14
C VAL A 22 -5.54 -7.38 -10.08
N PRO A 23 -4.69 -8.37 -9.75
CA PRO A 23 -4.48 -9.53 -10.62
C PRO A 23 -5.71 -10.44 -10.71
N LEU A 24 -6.51 -10.58 -9.64
CA LEU A 24 -7.75 -11.36 -9.70
C LEU A 24 -8.75 -10.77 -10.70
N ASN A 25 -8.91 -9.45 -10.67
CA ASN A 25 -9.79 -8.74 -11.58
C ASN A 25 -9.24 -8.76 -13.02
N ALA A 26 -7.93 -8.55 -13.20
CA ALA A 26 -7.27 -8.65 -14.51
C ALA A 26 -7.41 -10.06 -15.13
N ALA A 27 -7.45 -11.10 -14.31
CA ALA A 27 -7.66 -12.48 -14.76
C ALA A 27 -9.14 -12.85 -15.01
N GLY A 28 -10.09 -11.94 -14.74
CA GLY A 28 -11.52 -12.25 -14.79
C GLY A 28 -11.94 -13.36 -13.82
N ALA A 29 -11.24 -13.47 -12.68
CA ALA A 29 -11.50 -14.51 -11.70
C ALA A 29 -12.94 -14.41 -11.18
N PHE A 30 -13.53 -15.53 -10.78
CA PHE A 30 -14.90 -15.60 -10.25
C PHE A 30 -16.00 -15.12 -11.21
N GLY A 31 -15.73 -15.11 -12.53
CA GLY A 31 -16.68 -14.64 -13.54
C GLY A 31 -16.84 -13.12 -13.57
N MET A 32 -15.89 -12.39 -12.98
CA MET A 32 -15.83 -10.94 -13.08
C MET A 32 -15.36 -10.50 -14.47
N GLU A 33 -15.94 -9.43 -14.99
CA GLU A 33 -15.48 -8.81 -16.23
C GLU A 33 -14.23 -7.95 -15.94
N PRO A 34 -13.12 -8.10 -16.69
CA PRO A 34 -11.89 -7.38 -16.41
C PRO A 34 -12.07 -5.86 -16.42
N ASP A 35 -11.95 -5.23 -15.25
CA ASP A 35 -12.04 -3.77 -15.08
C ASP A 35 -10.64 -3.11 -14.94
N PRO A 36 -10.22 -2.26 -15.90
CA PRO A 36 -8.95 -1.54 -15.81
C PRO A 36 -8.85 -0.58 -14.62
N LEU A 37 -9.98 -0.12 -14.04
CA LEU A 37 -10.00 0.80 -12.89
C LEU A 37 -9.74 0.13 -11.55
N SER A 38 -9.73 -1.20 -11.49
CA SER A 38 -9.40 -1.96 -10.27
C SER A 38 -8.05 -1.59 -9.64
N GLY A 39 -7.10 -1.11 -10.44
CA GLY A 39 -5.79 -0.61 -9.98
C GLY A 39 -5.83 0.68 -9.16
N VAL A 40 -6.95 1.41 -9.14
CA VAL A 40 -7.02 2.74 -8.50
C VAL A 40 -6.80 2.69 -6.98
N PHE A 41 -7.25 1.62 -6.32
CA PHE A 41 -7.04 1.43 -4.88
C PHE A 41 -5.56 1.26 -4.57
N ALA A 42 -4.85 0.48 -5.39
CA ALA A 42 -3.43 0.24 -5.21
C ALA A 42 -2.64 1.53 -5.46
N TYR A 43 -3.09 2.32 -6.43
CA TYR A 43 -2.53 3.64 -6.72
C TYR A 43 -2.67 4.58 -5.51
N PHE A 44 -3.87 4.78 -4.96
CA PHE A 44 -4.05 5.69 -3.83
C PHE A 44 -3.30 5.25 -2.56
N LEU A 45 -3.29 3.94 -2.27
CA LEU A 45 -2.58 3.41 -1.11
C LEU A 45 -1.05 3.48 -1.23
N SER A 46 -0.52 3.57 -2.47
CA SER A 46 0.91 3.66 -2.76
C SER A 46 1.43 5.09 -2.92
N LEU A 47 0.57 6.10 -2.90
CA LEU A 47 0.98 7.50 -2.87
C LEU A 47 1.82 7.82 -1.62
N PRO A 48 2.75 8.78 -1.68
CA PRO A 48 3.16 9.54 -2.86
C PRO A 48 4.24 8.83 -3.70
N TRP A 49 4.84 7.76 -3.18
CA TRP A 49 6.07 7.17 -3.73
C TRP A 49 5.87 6.56 -5.12
N CYS A 50 4.67 6.04 -5.41
CA CYS A 50 4.38 5.49 -6.72
C CYS A 50 4.50 6.54 -7.84
N LEU A 51 4.19 7.83 -7.59
CA LEU A 51 4.37 8.91 -8.57
C LEU A 51 5.83 9.05 -8.99
N ILE A 52 6.72 8.99 -8.00
CA ILE A 52 8.17 9.11 -8.20
C ILE A 52 8.66 7.86 -8.92
N ALA A 53 8.26 6.68 -8.47
CA ALA A 53 8.70 5.41 -9.06
C ALA A 53 8.24 5.26 -10.52
N PHE A 54 6.98 5.59 -10.84
CA PHE A 54 6.48 5.50 -12.21
C PHE A 54 7.18 6.47 -13.16
N HIS A 55 7.65 7.62 -12.68
CA HIS A 55 8.48 8.52 -13.47
C HIS A 55 9.77 7.86 -13.97
N PHE A 56 10.37 6.96 -13.19
CA PHE A 56 11.60 6.25 -13.56
C PHE A 56 11.36 4.94 -14.34
N VAL A 57 10.19 4.33 -14.17
CA VAL A 57 9.89 2.99 -14.73
C VAL A 57 9.38 3.05 -16.18
N GLY A 58 8.94 4.21 -16.68
CA GLY A 58 8.41 4.33 -18.05
C GLY A 58 7.04 3.64 -18.19
N ASP A 59 6.79 2.91 -19.28
CA ASP A 59 5.56 2.14 -19.49
C ASP A 59 5.54 0.88 -18.61
N PRO A 60 4.75 0.85 -17.53
CA PRO A 60 4.80 -0.25 -16.59
C PRO A 60 3.94 -1.42 -17.07
N SER A 61 4.55 -2.61 -17.16
CA SER A 61 3.79 -3.87 -17.18
C SER A 61 2.98 -4.05 -15.89
N LEU A 62 1.96 -4.92 -15.90
CA LEU A 62 1.19 -5.24 -14.69
C LEU A 62 2.08 -5.68 -13.52
N ALA A 63 3.09 -6.51 -13.79
CA ALA A 63 4.03 -6.98 -12.77
C ALA A 63 4.88 -5.85 -12.19
N SER A 64 5.40 -4.95 -13.03
CA SER A 64 6.19 -3.81 -12.55
C SER A 64 5.31 -2.78 -11.82
N ALA A 65 4.07 -2.57 -12.27
CA ALA A 65 3.10 -1.72 -11.55
C ALA A 65 2.77 -2.27 -10.16
N LEU A 66 2.51 -3.57 -10.04
CA LEU A 66 2.27 -4.23 -8.76
C LEU A 66 3.49 -4.16 -7.84
N LEU A 67 4.70 -4.36 -8.38
CA LEU A 67 5.93 -4.28 -7.63
C LEU A 67 6.16 -2.85 -7.10
N VAL A 68 6.00 -1.84 -7.96
CA VAL A 68 6.10 -0.42 -7.57
C VAL A 68 5.08 -0.09 -6.49
N ALA A 69 3.83 -0.51 -6.65
CA ALA A 69 2.78 -0.29 -5.66
C ALA A 69 3.12 -0.97 -4.33
N ALA A 70 3.56 -2.24 -4.35
CA ALA A 70 3.93 -2.98 -3.15
C ALA A 70 5.11 -2.35 -2.39
N ILE A 71 6.16 -1.94 -3.09
CA ILE A 71 7.31 -1.25 -2.48
C ILE A 71 6.85 0.08 -1.85
N SER A 72 6.06 0.85 -2.58
CA SER A 72 5.56 2.15 -2.13
C SER A 72 4.65 2.03 -0.90
N MET A 73 3.74 1.05 -0.89
CA MET A 73 2.92 0.73 0.29
C MET A 73 3.77 0.24 1.46
N GLY A 74 4.81 -0.55 1.19
CA GLY A 74 5.78 -0.99 2.19
C GLY A 74 6.50 0.18 2.84
N LEU A 75 6.92 1.17 2.06
CA LEU A 75 7.52 2.41 2.57
C LEU A 75 6.55 3.19 3.46
N ASN A 76 5.29 3.35 3.04
CA ASN A 76 4.26 3.99 3.86
C ASN A 76 4.04 3.27 5.20
N ALA A 77 3.89 1.93 5.17
CA ALA A 77 3.74 1.13 6.38
C ALA A 77 4.96 1.25 7.31
N PHE A 78 6.17 1.22 6.74
CA PHE A 78 7.41 1.39 7.48
C PHE A 78 7.49 2.76 8.16
N LEU A 79 7.16 3.84 7.43
CA LEU A 79 7.16 5.20 7.97
C LEU A 79 6.13 5.37 9.08
N LEU A 80 4.91 4.85 8.89
CA LEU A 80 3.85 4.87 9.91
C LEU A 80 4.30 4.12 11.16
N HIS A 81 4.87 2.93 10.99
CA HIS A 81 5.38 2.12 12.09
C HIS A 81 6.52 2.84 12.84
N ALA A 82 7.46 3.43 12.12
CA ALA A 82 8.58 4.19 12.69
C ALA A 82 8.11 5.41 13.50
N HIS A 83 7.13 6.18 12.98
CA HIS A 83 6.53 7.30 13.71
C HIS A 83 5.83 6.81 14.98
N CYS A 84 4.98 5.79 14.88
CA CYS A 84 4.29 5.21 16.03
C CYS A 84 5.27 4.70 17.11
N ARG A 85 6.42 4.13 16.72
CA ARG A 85 7.48 3.74 17.67
C ARG A 85 8.14 4.95 18.33
N LYS A 86 8.40 6.04 17.59
CA LYS A 86 8.99 7.26 18.17
C LYS A 86 8.04 7.91 19.17
N PHE A 87 6.77 8.09 18.83
CA PHE A 87 5.77 8.66 19.74
C PHE A 87 5.61 7.83 21.02
N ALA A 88 5.59 6.50 20.90
CA ALA A 88 5.53 5.63 22.07
C ALA A 88 6.74 5.77 23.01
N ARG A 89 7.94 6.04 22.48
CA ARG A 89 9.14 6.28 23.29
C ARG A 89 9.09 7.63 24.02
N ILE A 90 8.62 8.68 23.35
CA ILE A 90 8.51 10.02 23.96
C ILE A 90 7.54 9.99 25.14
N SER A 91 6.34 9.42 24.95
CA SER A 91 5.35 9.31 26.05
C SER A 91 5.79 8.43 27.22
N ALA A 92 6.82 7.61 27.05
CA ALA A 92 7.40 6.80 28.12
C ALA A 92 8.53 7.52 28.86
N ALA A 93 9.15 8.54 28.26
CA ALA A 93 10.20 9.35 28.89
C ALA A 93 9.66 10.50 29.75
N GLU A 94 8.40 10.90 29.56
CA GLU A 94 7.71 11.89 30.39
C GLU A 94 7.11 11.32 31.68
N LYS A 95 7.09 9.99 31.84
CA LYS A 95 6.60 9.29 33.04
C LYS A 95 7.75 8.85 33.93
#